data_AF-A0A959VJ96-F1
#
_entry.id   AF-A0A959VJ96-F1
#
_cell.length_a   1.000
_cell.length_b   1.000
_cell.length_c   1.000
_cell.angle_alpha   90.00
_cell.angle_beta   90.00
_cell.angle_gamma   90.00
#
_symmetry.space_group_name_H-M   'P 1'
#
loop_
_entity.id
_entity.type
_entity.pdbx_description
1 polymer ?
#
loop_
_entity_poly.entity_id
_entity_poly.type
_entity_poly.pdbx_seq_one_letter_code
_entity_poly.pdbx_strand_id
1 'polypeptide(L)'
;ACASLCEMIDGASLLDAALIGPGEIDRALGGLTPAGRHAAALAADALHRALSAAASSGVGLLGPSPDRVLVAVSGGVDSAVAAVRERERGAGVVAVTVKLWADPDTDGTRACCSPEAVLGARAVSHSLGIPHFTLDLESRFRERVVGEFVDGYSRGRTPNPCVLCNGEVRIAAMVALADRLGATDLVTGHYARVVDDGLGALLAEGQDCDKDQSYMLAALPTELIARLRFPLAEATKAEVREIAARHSLAVAEKPESQDLCFLAGQNKGDFLRRHGGLEDRPGAVLDSRGERLAGHRGHHHFTVGQRRGLGVAAGRPMYVTGTDADSNTVTVGPREELSADRVTLKRAVMHRDGATVDRVRLRYHSPAVRASVTAGAGRHDSLELLLEEPFEGPAPGQAAVMMSGDTVVGHATIAGRR
;
A
#
# COMPACT_ATOMS: atom_id res chain seq x y z
N ALA A 1 35.48 10.99 7.44
CA ALA A 1 34.05 10.85 7.09
C ALA A 1 33.20 11.82 7.92
N CYS A 2 32.92 11.58 9.21
CA CYS A 2 32.01 12.43 9.99
C CYS A 2 32.47 13.91 10.10
N ALA A 3 33.76 14.18 10.31
CA ALA A 3 34.25 15.57 10.36
C ALA A 3 33.99 16.33 9.04
N SER A 4 34.35 15.72 7.91
CA SER A 4 34.07 16.28 6.57
C SER A 4 32.56 16.42 6.33
N LEU A 5 31.73 15.49 6.79
CA LEU A 5 30.28 15.63 6.72
C LEU A 5 29.79 16.86 7.50
N CYS A 6 30.31 17.10 8.71
CA CYS A 6 29.97 18.29 9.50
C CYS A 6 30.35 19.58 8.77
N GLU A 7 31.52 19.63 8.13
CA GLU A 7 31.96 20.77 7.31
C GLU A 7 31.05 20.97 6.09
N MET A 8 30.59 19.89 5.45
CA MET A 8 29.71 19.96 4.28
C MET A 8 28.31 20.47 4.60
N ILE A 9 27.79 20.19 5.81
CA ILE A 9 26.46 20.66 6.22
C ILE A 9 26.46 22.04 6.86
N ASP A 10 27.64 22.56 7.24
CA ASP A 10 27.74 23.89 7.83
C ASP A 10 27.35 24.96 6.81
N GLY A 11 26.31 25.74 7.13
CA GLY A 11 25.73 26.74 6.22
C GLY A 11 24.93 26.17 5.03
N ALA A 12 24.83 24.85 4.87
CA ALA A 12 24.04 24.23 3.80
C ALA A 12 22.53 24.39 4.05
N SER A 13 21.74 24.51 2.99
CA SER A 13 20.28 24.41 3.13
C SER A 13 19.88 22.98 3.54
N LEU A 14 18.70 22.82 4.11
CA LEU A 14 18.19 21.50 4.48
C LEU A 14 18.11 20.54 3.27
N LEU A 15 17.73 21.06 2.10
CA LEU A 15 17.64 20.26 0.88
C LEU A 15 19.04 19.88 0.35
N ASP A 16 20.02 20.78 0.45
CA ASP A 16 21.41 20.47 0.07
C ASP A 16 22.00 19.41 0.99
N ALA A 17 21.74 19.49 2.30
CA ALA A 17 22.14 18.45 3.25
C ALA A 17 21.49 17.10 2.91
N ALA A 18 20.22 17.10 2.48
CA ALA A 18 19.50 15.90 2.06
C ALA A 18 19.99 15.29 0.72
N LEU A 19 20.86 15.98 -0.02
CA LEU A 19 21.55 15.47 -1.21
C LEU A 19 22.89 14.78 -0.89
N ILE A 20 23.42 14.94 0.32
CA ILE A 20 24.71 14.37 0.67
C ILE A 20 24.57 12.85 0.83
N GLY A 21 25.23 12.12 -0.07
CA GLY A 21 25.35 10.67 -0.04
C GLY A 21 26.79 10.21 0.20
N PRO A 22 27.03 8.89 0.17
CA PRO A 22 28.36 8.32 0.36
C PRO A 22 29.36 8.79 -0.70
N GLY A 23 28.90 9.00 -1.95
CA GLY A 23 29.74 9.45 -3.06
C GLY A 23 30.18 10.91 -2.95
N GLU A 24 29.36 11.78 -2.36
CA GLU A 24 29.69 13.17 -2.07
C GLU A 24 30.77 13.25 -0.97
N ILE A 25 30.60 12.46 0.09
CA ILE A 25 31.59 12.37 1.19
C ILE A 25 32.90 11.78 0.69
N ASP A 26 32.84 10.76 -0.17
CA ASP A 26 34.01 10.15 -0.81
C ASP A 26 34.81 11.17 -1.64
N ARG A 27 34.10 11.94 -2.47
CA ARG A 27 34.69 13.02 -3.27
C ARG A 27 35.28 14.13 -2.41
N ALA A 28 34.60 14.56 -1.36
CA ALA A 28 35.09 15.60 -0.45
C ALA A 28 36.39 15.20 0.26
N LEU A 29 36.60 13.89 0.47
CA LEU A 29 37.79 13.33 1.10
C LEU A 29 38.91 12.98 0.10
N GLY A 30 38.79 13.37 -1.17
CA GLY A 30 39.81 13.15 -2.19
C GLY A 30 39.86 11.72 -2.74
N GLY A 31 38.81 10.93 -2.56
CA GLY A 31 38.73 9.54 -2.99
C GLY A 31 39.26 8.57 -1.93
N LEU A 32 38.37 7.74 -1.40
CA LEU A 32 38.62 6.82 -0.30
C LEU A 32 38.96 5.42 -0.79
N THR A 33 39.77 4.74 0.02
CA THR A 33 39.97 3.30 -0.07
C THR A 33 38.64 2.54 0.13
N PRO A 34 38.55 1.25 -0.24
CA PRO A 34 37.33 0.46 0.00
C PRO A 34 36.84 0.49 1.46
N ALA A 35 37.76 0.42 2.43
CA ALA A 35 37.42 0.54 3.85
C ALA A 35 36.92 1.96 4.21
N GLY A 36 37.51 2.99 3.61
CA GLY A 36 37.05 4.37 3.78
C GLY A 36 35.65 4.62 3.20
N ARG A 37 35.30 3.99 2.07
CA ARG A 37 33.96 4.08 1.48
C ARG A 37 32.87 3.54 2.40
N HIS A 38 33.16 2.50 3.18
CA HIS A 38 32.22 2.03 4.20
C HIS A 38 31.98 3.09 5.29
N ALA A 39 33.04 3.78 5.75
CA ALA A 39 32.90 4.87 6.70
C ALA A 39 32.10 6.06 6.14
N ALA A 40 32.24 6.37 4.84
CA ALA A 40 31.41 7.37 4.16
C ALA A 40 29.93 6.94 4.12
N ALA A 41 29.65 5.66 3.86
CA ALA A 41 28.29 5.12 3.88
C ALA A 41 27.63 5.23 5.26
N LEU A 42 28.36 4.89 6.33
CA LEU A 42 27.87 5.03 7.71
C LEU A 42 27.61 6.49 8.09
N ALA A 43 28.52 7.40 7.70
CA ALA A 43 28.34 8.83 7.96
C ALA A 43 27.11 9.40 7.24
N ALA A 44 26.93 9.05 5.96
CA ALA A 44 25.72 9.42 5.21
C ALA A 44 24.45 8.84 5.87
N ASP A 45 24.46 7.58 6.30
CA ASP A 45 23.29 7.00 6.97
C ASP A 45 22.97 7.71 8.29
N ALA A 46 23.99 8.08 9.07
CA ALA A 46 23.81 8.86 10.30
C ALA A 46 23.17 10.24 10.03
N LEU A 47 23.63 10.96 9.00
CA LEU A 47 23.02 12.23 8.58
C LEU A 47 21.54 12.04 8.25
N HIS A 48 21.23 11.05 7.41
CA HIS A 48 19.86 10.83 6.94
C HIS A 48 18.93 10.33 8.04
N ARG A 49 19.44 9.63 9.07
CA ARG A 49 18.69 9.33 10.29
C ARG A 49 18.38 10.59 11.09
N ALA A 50 19.32 11.53 11.19
CA ALA A 50 19.07 12.81 11.84
C ALA A 50 18.02 13.65 11.07
N LEU A 51 18.11 13.67 9.73
CA LEU A 51 17.10 14.29 8.87
C LEU A 51 15.72 13.61 9.03
N SER A 52 15.68 12.28 9.15
CA SER A 52 14.44 11.53 9.40
C SER A 52 13.81 11.88 10.76
N ALA A 53 14.62 12.02 11.81
CA ALA A 53 14.16 12.45 13.12
C ALA A 53 13.59 13.88 13.08
N ALA A 54 14.28 14.80 12.38
CA ALA A 54 13.77 16.16 12.16
C ALA A 54 12.46 16.15 11.36
N ALA A 55 12.40 15.35 10.30
CA ALA A 55 11.20 15.09 9.49
C ALA A 55 10.08 14.39 10.26
N SER A 56 10.30 13.98 11.50
CA SER A 56 9.28 13.38 12.38
C SER A 56 8.89 14.28 13.56
N SER A 57 9.60 15.40 13.78
CA SER A 57 9.47 16.27 14.96
C SER A 57 8.20 17.13 15.03
N GLY A 58 7.34 17.11 14.01
CA GLY A 58 6.13 17.94 13.94
C GLY A 58 6.37 19.44 13.67
N VAL A 59 7.62 19.89 13.60
CA VAL A 59 7.97 21.30 13.33
C VAL A 59 8.07 21.54 11.82
N GLY A 60 7.65 22.73 11.35
CA GLY A 60 7.86 23.16 9.98
C GLY A 60 9.36 23.31 9.67
N LEU A 61 9.82 22.68 8.59
CA LEU A 61 11.24 22.62 8.22
C LEU A 61 11.61 23.63 7.14
N LEU A 62 10.69 23.91 6.21
CA LEU A 62 10.89 24.84 5.10
C LEU A 62 9.65 25.69 4.87
N GLY A 63 9.83 26.89 4.32
CA GLY A 63 8.72 27.73 3.87
C GLY A 63 8.01 27.13 2.64
N PRO A 64 6.72 27.48 2.45
CA PRO A 64 5.92 27.00 1.32
C PRO A 64 6.52 27.46 -0.02
N SER A 65 6.52 26.56 -1.00
CA SER A 65 6.99 26.79 -2.35
C SER A 65 5.97 26.21 -3.34
N PRO A 66 5.31 27.04 -4.18
CA PRO A 66 4.27 26.57 -5.09
C PRO A 66 4.78 25.55 -6.12
N ASP A 67 6.07 25.59 -6.43
CA ASP A 67 6.69 24.69 -7.40
C ASP A 67 7.23 23.40 -6.77
N ARG A 68 7.14 23.24 -5.43
CA ARG A 68 7.73 22.11 -4.72
C ARG A 68 6.72 20.97 -4.55
N VAL A 69 7.14 19.77 -4.92
CA VAL A 69 6.36 18.54 -4.72
C VAL A 69 7.14 17.53 -3.89
N LEU A 70 6.43 16.77 -3.06
CA LEU A 70 6.98 15.63 -2.37
C LEU A 70 6.66 14.36 -3.16
N VAL A 71 7.65 13.62 -3.62
CA VAL A 71 7.46 12.37 -4.37
C VAL A 71 7.74 11.17 -3.47
N ALA A 72 6.76 10.27 -3.33
CA ALA A 72 6.94 9.01 -2.63
C ALA A 72 7.75 8.03 -3.49
N VAL A 73 8.98 7.71 -3.06
CA VAL A 73 9.90 6.79 -3.75
C VAL A 73 10.05 5.51 -2.94
N SER A 74 9.58 4.38 -3.47
CA SER A 74 9.62 3.06 -2.81
C SER A 74 10.78 2.18 -3.28
N GLY A 75 11.71 2.72 -4.06
CA GLY A 75 12.80 1.96 -4.68
C GLY A 75 12.35 1.00 -5.79
N GLY A 76 11.16 1.23 -6.35
CA GLY A 76 10.65 0.57 -7.55
C GLY A 76 10.59 1.52 -8.75
N VAL A 77 10.50 0.95 -9.95
CA VAL A 77 10.54 1.68 -11.23
C VAL A 77 9.47 2.77 -11.32
N ASP A 78 8.24 2.48 -10.91
CA ASP A 78 7.09 3.39 -11.06
C ASP A 78 7.31 4.69 -10.28
N SER A 79 7.70 4.56 -9.00
CA SER A 79 7.95 5.70 -8.14
C SER A 79 9.12 6.57 -8.59
N ALA A 80 10.15 5.95 -9.19
CA ALA A 80 11.30 6.69 -9.72
C ALA A 80 10.94 7.44 -11.01
N VAL A 81 10.16 6.81 -11.90
CA VAL A 81 9.65 7.45 -13.12
C VAL A 81 8.67 8.58 -12.80
N ALA A 82 7.85 8.44 -11.75
CA ALA A 82 7.02 9.53 -11.26
C ALA A 82 7.88 10.74 -10.86
N ALA A 83 8.99 10.53 -10.13
CA ALA A 83 9.92 11.60 -9.77
C ALA A 83 10.57 12.26 -11.01
N VAL A 84 10.95 11.46 -12.01
CA VAL A 84 11.49 11.95 -13.29
C VAL A 84 10.48 12.84 -14.01
N ARG A 85 9.22 12.41 -14.16
CA ARG A 85 8.17 13.19 -14.83
C ARG A 85 7.92 14.54 -14.15
N GLU A 86 7.98 14.58 -12.82
CA GLU A 86 7.86 15.83 -12.06
C GLU A 86 9.03 16.79 -12.32
N ARG A 87 10.26 16.26 -12.40
CA ARG A 87 11.42 17.07 -12.76
C ARG A 87 11.34 17.60 -14.19
N GLU A 88 10.90 16.78 -15.14
CA GLU A 88 10.70 17.18 -16.54
C GLU A 88 9.63 18.29 -16.66
N ARG A 89 8.66 18.34 -15.73
CA ARG A 89 7.68 19.43 -15.60
C ARG A 89 8.24 20.70 -14.94
N GLY A 90 9.49 20.69 -14.49
CA GLY A 90 10.15 21.81 -13.82
C GLY A 90 9.85 21.93 -12.33
N ALA A 91 9.25 20.91 -11.70
CA ALA A 91 8.95 20.95 -10.28
C ALA A 91 10.21 20.83 -9.41
N GLY A 92 10.23 21.53 -8.28
CA GLY A 92 11.18 21.33 -7.20
C GLY A 92 10.89 20.02 -6.47
N VAL A 93 11.46 18.92 -6.96
CA VAL A 93 11.18 17.58 -6.42
C VAL A 93 11.96 17.32 -5.14
N VAL A 94 11.26 16.87 -4.10
CA VAL A 94 11.84 16.26 -2.89
C VAL A 94 11.34 14.84 -2.78
N ALA A 95 12.23 13.87 -2.55
CA ALA A 95 11.86 12.47 -2.41
C ALA A 95 11.61 12.10 -0.94
N VAL A 96 10.61 11.25 -0.70
CA VAL A 96 10.39 10.58 0.58
C VAL A 96 10.29 9.07 0.41
N THR A 97 10.94 8.32 1.29
CA THR A 97 10.68 6.88 1.45
C THR A 97 10.11 6.60 2.83
N VAL A 98 9.11 5.72 2.90
CA VAL A 98 8.50 5.31 4.16
C VAL A 98 9.08 3.96 4.60
N LYS A 99 9.65 3.93 5.80
CA LYS A 99 10.04 2.70 6.50
C LYS A 99 8.83 2.20 7.29
N LEU A 100 8.33 1.02 6.94
CA LEU A 100 7.11 0.45 7.52
C LEU A 100 7.36 -0.82 8.33
N TRP A 101 8.35 -1.60 7.94
CA TRP A 101 8.55 -2.91 8.53
C TRP A 101 10.01 -3.31 8.48
N ALA A 102 10.51 -3.81 9.59
CA ALA A 102 11.78 -4.48 9.69
C ALA A 102 11.56 -5.76 10.52
N ASP A 103 11.83 -6.90 9.91
CA ASP A 103 11.78 -8.20 10.58
C ASP A 103 13.10 -8.92 10.27
N PRO A 104 13.94 -9.17 11.28
CA PRO A 104 15.27 -9.76 11.08
C PRO A 104 15.22 -11.18 10.51
N ASP A 105 14.09 -11.87 10.61
CA ASP A 105 13.90 -13.21 10.04
C ASP A 105 13.40 -13.17 8.58
N THR A 106 13.29 -11.99 7.97
CA THR A 106 12.80 -11.80 6.60
C THR A 106 13.89 -11.28 5.66
N ASP A 107 13.74 -11.59 4.37
CA ASP A 107 14.56 -10.99 3.33
C ASP A 107 14.07 -9.56 3.06
N GLY A 108 14.71 -8.58 3.71
CA GLY A 108 14.39 -7.15 3.59
C GLY A 108 14.39 -6.65 2.14
N THR A 109 15.13 -7.29 1.23
CA THR A 109 15.16 -6.88 -0.19
C THR A 109 13.84 -7.13 -0.93
N ARG A 110 13.00 -8.04 -0.41
CA ARG A 110 11.67 -8.37 -0.96
C ARG A 110 10.57 -7.42 -0.48
N ALA A 111 10.84 -6.62 0.55
CA ALA A 111 9.93 -5.60 1.06
C ALA A 111 10.28 -4.23 0.46
N CYS A 112 9.29 -3.49 -0.02
CA CYS A 112 9.49 -2.14 -0.57
C CYS A 112 9.74 -1.06 0.51
N CYS A 113 9.64 -1.41 1.79
CA CYS A 113 9.71 -0.49 2.93
C CYS A 113 10.68 -0.95 4.04
N SER A 114 11.65 -1.81 3.69
CA SER A 114 12.74 -2.26 4.56
C SER A 114 13.88 -1.23 4.64
N PRO A 115 14.81 -1.38 5.60
CA PRO A 115 16.05 -0.58 5.64
C PRO A 115 16.84 -0.63 4.32
N GLU A 116 16.94 -1.80 3.68
CA GLU A 116 17.63 -1.96 2.39
C GLU A 116 16.91 -1.22 1.27
N ALA A 117 15.57 -1.25 1.25
CA ALA A 117 14.77 -0.53 0.28
C ALA A 117 14.91 0.99 0.45
N VAL A 118 15.02 1.50 1.69
CA VAL A 118 15.29 2.91 1.97
C VAL A 118 16.63 3.35 1.40
N LEU A 119 17.69 2.55 1.58
CA LEU A 119 19.01 2.86 1.01
C LEU A 119 18.97 2.86 -0.53
N GLY A 120 18.28 1.89 -1.14
CA GLY A 120 18.11 1.84 -2.59
C GLY A 120 17.32 3.03 -3.13
N ALA A 121 16.22 3.41 -2.48
CA ALA A 121 15.41 4.57 -2.86
C ALA A 121 16.19 5.90 -2.72
N ARG A 122 16.99 6.03 -1.66
CA ARG A 122 17.90 7.17 -1.48
C ARG A 122 18.93 7.24 -2.60
N ALA A 123 19.59 6.14 -2.93
CA ALA A 123 20.57 6.08 -4.00
C ALA A 123 19.98 6.48 -5.37
N VAL A 124 18.78 5.97 -5.69
CA VAL A 124 18.05 6.37 -6.92
C VAL A 124 17.74 7.86 -6.90
N SER A 125 17.26 8.40 -5.78
CA SER A 125 16.95 9.83 -5.64
C SER A 125 18.21 10.69 -5.83
N HIS A 126 19.32 10.33 -5.20
CA HIS A 126 20.61 11.02 -5.33
C HIS A 126 21.19 10.94 -6.74
N SER A 127 21.05 9.82 -7.46
CA SER A 127 21.44 9.72 -8.87
C SER A 127 20.67 10.68 -9.79
N LEU A 128 19.47 11.08 -9.37
CA LEU A 128 18.65 12.09 -10.04
C LEU A 128 18.90 13.50 -9.49
N GLY A 129 19.81 13.70 -8.54
CA GLY A 129 20.02 15.00 -7.88
C GLY A 129 18.78 15.45 -7.09
N ILE A 130 18.02 14.51 -6.54
CA ILE A 130 16.82 14.78 -5.75
C ILE A 130 17.12 14.61 -4.25
N PRO A 131 16.85 15.62 -3.40
CA PRO A 131 17.00 15.50 -1.95
C PRO A 131 16.05 14.44 -1.41
N HIS A 132 16.53 13.64 -0.45
CA HIS A 132 15.80 12.48 0.05
C HIS A 132 15.57 12.55 1.55
N PHE A 133 14.35 12.19 1.98
CA PHE A 133 13.99 12.01 3.38
C PHE A 133 13.44 10.61 3.63
N THR A 134 13.60 10.12 4.85
CA THR A 134 12.94 8.91 5.33
C THR A 134 11.89 9.25 6.38
N LEU A 135 10.70 8.68 6.27
CA LEU A 135 9.70 8.66 7.34
C LEU A 135 9.68 7.28 7.98
N ASP A 136 9.96 7.20 9.28
CA ASP A 136 9.79 5.97 10.04
C ASP A 136 8.37 5.90 10.61
N LEU A 137 7.59 4.95 10.10
CA LEU A 137 6.22 4.68 10.54
C LEU A 137 6.08 3.25 11.06
N GLU A 138 7.17 2.58 11.42
CA GLU A 138 7.19 1.16 11.76
C GLU A 138 6.23 0.83 12.93
N SER A 139 6.27 1.62 14.02
CA SER A 139 5.39 1.41 15.17
C SER A 139 3.90 1.56 14.80
N ARG A 140 3.55 2.62 14.06
CA ARG A 140 2.17 2.87 13.62
C ARG A 140 1.69 1.81 12.65
N PHE A 141 2.56 1.34 11.75
CA PHE A 141 2.26 0.27 10.82
C PHE A 141 2.04 -1.07 11.53
N ARG A 142 2.92 -1.41 12.49
CA ARG A 142 2.79 -2.62 13.32
C ARG A 142 1.47 -2.64 14.08
N GLU A 143 1.13 -1.54 14.75
CA GLU A 143 -0.11 -1.44 15.52
C GLU A 143 -1.33 -1.48 14.60
N ARG A 144 -1.39 -0.60 13.59
CA ARG A 144 -2.63 -0.39 12.84
C ARG A 144 -2.85 -1.40 11.73
N VAL A 145 -1.80 -1.76 11.00
CA VAL A 145 -1.92 -2.61 9.80
C VAL A 145 -1.67 -4.07 10.14
N VAL A 146 -0.54 -4.38 10.78
CA VAL A 146 -0.20 -5.75 11.15
C VAL A 146 -1.12 -6.26 12.27
N GLY A 147 -1.42 -5.43 13.26
CA GLY A 147 -2.38 -5.78 14.32
C GLY A 147 -3.77 -6.13 13.78
N GLU A 148 -4.35 -5.30 12.91
CA GLU A 148 -5.65 -5.59 12.27
C GLU A 148 -5.56 -6.82 11.34
N PHE A 149 -4.42 -7.03 10.68
CA PHE A 149 -4.21 -8.21 9.86
C PHE A 149 -4.28 -9.51 10.69
N VAL A 150 -3.55 -9.54 11.81
CA VAL A 150 -3.53 -10.66 12.76
C VAL A 150 -4.90 -10.87 13.40
N ASP A 151 -5.54 -9.80 13.91
CA ASP A 151 -6.88 -9.87 14.53
C ASP A 151 -7.96 -10.32 13.53
N GLY A 152 -7.85 -9.87 12.27
CA GLY A 152 -8.75 -10.29 11.21
C GLY A 152 -8.68 -11.81 11.02
N TYR A 153 -7.48 -12.36 10.87
CA TYR A 153 -7.30 -13.80 10.69
C TYR A 153 -7.66 -14.61 11.94
N SER A 154 -7.39 -14.10 13.15
CA SER A 154 -7.77 -14.79 14.40
C SER A 154 -9.28 -14.91 14.57
N ARG A 155 -10.05 -14.04 13.90
CA ARG A 155 -11.52 -14.02 13.86
C ARG A 155 -12.11 -14.60 12.58
N GLY A 156 -11.33 -15.34 11.79
CA GLY A 156 -11.80 -15.97 10.55
C GLY A 156 -12.19 -14.97 9.44
N ARG A 157 -11.56 -13.80 9.40
CA ARG A 157 -11.75 -12.78 8.35
C ARG A 157 -10.52 -12.70 7.45
N THR A 158 -10.66 -12.08 6.28
CA THR A 158 -9.57 -11.82 5.34
C THR A 158 -9.37 -10.32 5.17
N PRO A 159 -8.57 -9.68 6.04
CA PRO A 159 -8.33 -8.24 5.99
C PRO A 159 -7.55 -7.81 4.75
N ASN A 160 -7.77 -6.58 4.29
CA ASN A 160 -6.96 -5.95 3.24
C ASN A 160 -5.99 -4.91 3.85
N PRO A 161 -4.72 -5.28 4.10
CA PRO A 161 -3.77 -4.38 4.77
C PRO A 161 -3.32 -3.20 3.91
N CYS A 162 -3.37 -3.31 2.57
CA CYS A 162 -2.94 -2.25 1.67
C CYS A 162 -3.90 -1.06 1.67
N VAL A 163 -5.21 -1.34 1.59
CA VAL A 163 -6.27 -0.32 1.71
C VAL A 163 -6.13 0.43 3.04
N LEU A 164 -5.92 -0.32 4.13
CA LEU A 164 -5.73 0.25 5.46
C LEU A 164 -4.44 1.09 5.58
N CYS A 165 -3.32 0.58 5.06
CA CYS A 165 -2.04 1.28 5.10
C CYS A 165 -2.09 2.61 4.31
N ASN A 166 -2.67 2.60 3.11
CA ASN A 166 -2.84 3.81 2.31
C ASN A 166 -3.80 4.79 3.00
N GLY A 167 -4.97 4.32 3.45
CA GLY A 167 -6.01 5.17 4.05
C GLY A 167 -5.62 5.78 5.40
N GLU A 168 -4.91 5.04 6.27
CA GLU A 168 -4.74 5.44 7.66
C GLU A 168 -3.29 5.65 8.12
N VAL A 169 -2.28 5.22 7.34
CA VAL A 169 -0.88 5.27 7.79
C VAL A 169 -0.01 6.13 6.88
N ARG A 170 0.24 5.70 5.64
CA ARG A 170 1.33 6.26 4.84
C ARG A 170 0.98 7.57 4.15
N ILE A 171 -0.18 7.69 3.52
CA ILE A 171 -0.51 8.86 2.70
C ILE A 171 -0.68 10.09 3.61
N ALA A 172 -1.46 9.98 4.68
CA ALA A 172 -1.64 11.06 5.65
C ALA A 172 -0.29 11.54 6.25
N ALA A 173 0.60 10.61 6.61
CA ALA A 173 1.92 10.96 7.14
C ALA A 173 2.82 11.64 6.11
N MET A 174 2.77 11.22 4.85
CA MET A 174 3.52 11.86 3.76
C MET A 174 2.97 13.23 3.41
N VAL A 175 1.64 13.43 3.40
CA VAL A 175 1.04 14.78 3.23
C VAL A 175 1.47 15.71 4.37
N ALA A 176 1.44 15.24 5.61
CA ALA A 176 1.93 16.02 6.74
C ALA A 176 3.45 16.32 6.66
N LEU A 177 4.25 15.47 6.02
CA LEU A 177 5.64 15.80 5.71
C LEU A 177 5.73 16.82 4.57
N ALA A 178 4.89 16.71 3.53
CA ALA A 178 4.85 17.66 2.43
C ALA A 178 4.61 19.08 2.96
N ASP A 179 3.65 19.25 3.89
CA ASP A 179 3.39 20.52 4.55
C ASP A 179 4.63 21.06 5.30
N ARG A 180 5.33 20.20 6.04
CA ARG A 180 6.53 20.60 6.79
C ARG A 180 7.71 20.95 5.88
N LEU A 181 7.79 20.35 4.70
CA LEU A 181 8.79 20.67 3.67
C LEU A 181 8.32 21.77 2.73
N GLY A 182 7.14 22.38 2.98
CA GLY A 182 6.59 23.43 2.14
C GLY A 182 6.28 23.00 0.71
N ALA A 183 5.91 21.73 0.51
CA ALA A 183 5.50 21.17 -0.77
C ALA A 183 3.97 21.22 -0.92
N THR A 184 3.48 21.57 -2.12
CA THR A 184 2.04 21.68 -2.39
C THR A 184 1.38 20.33 -2.49
N ASP A 185 2.01 19.37 -3.16
CA ASP A 185 1.41 18.09 -3.50
C ASP A 185 2.28 16.91 -3.09
N LEU A 186 1.61 15.81 -2.80
CA LEU A 186 2.20 14.49 -2.70
C LEU A 186 2.01 13.75 -4.03
N VAL A 187 3.13 13.47 -4.67
CA VAL A 187 3.20 12.69 -5.91
C VAL A 187 3.50 11.24 -5.56
N THR A 188 2.78 10.30 -6.17
CA THR A 188 3.07 8.87 -6.02
C THR A 188 3.08 8.16 -7.38
N GLY A 189 3.78 7.03 -7.45
CA GLY A 189 3.77 6.17 -8.65
C GLY A 189 2.54 5.28 -8.78
N HIS A 190 1.40 5.63 -8.16
CA HIS A 190 0.19 4.82 -8.31
C HIS A 190 -0.49 5.08 -9.65
N TYR A 191 -1.13 4.03 -10.18
CA TYR A 191 -1.95 4.07 -11.39
C TYR A 191 -3.41 4.36 -11.02
N ALA A 192 -3.73 5.63 -10.81
CA ALA A 192 -5.08 6.12 -10.54
C ALA A 192 -5.20 7.55 -11.06
N ARG A 193 -6.42 8.09 -11.17
CA ARG A 193 -6.66 9.50 -11.49
C ARG A 193 -7.27 10.22 -10.30
N VAL A 194 -7.00 11.52 -10.24
CA VAL A 194 -7.77 12.45 -9.41
C VAL A 194 -8.73 13.19 -10.33
N VAL A 195 -10.01 13.17 -10.02
CA VAL A 195 -11.06 13.91 -10.73
C VAL A 195 -11.78 14.82 -9.74
N ASP A 196 -12.31 15.94 -10.22
CA ASP A 196 -13.14 16.84 -9.40
C ASP A 196 -14.48 17.03 -10.12
N ASP A 197 -15.57 16.78 -9.42
CA ASP A 197 -16.93 16.91 -9.92
C ASP A 197 -17.62 18.21 -9.48
N GLY A 198 -16.86 19.17 -8.92
CA GLY A 198 -17.34 20.43 -8.37
C GLY A 198 -17.71 20.36 -6.88
N LEU A 199 -17.78 19.16 -6.29
CA LEU A 199 -17.98 18.95 -4.85
C LEU A 199 -16.67 18.57 -4.13
N GLY A 200 -15.57 18.45 -4.86
CA GLY A 200 -14.24 18.14 -4.36
C GLY A 200 -13.63 16.89 -4.97
N ALA A 201 -12.33 16.72 -4.76
CA ALA A 201 -11.54 15.67 -5.40
C ALA A 201 -11.99 14.24 -5.03
N LEU A 202 -12.06 13.37 -6.04
CA LEU A 202 -12.33 11.94 -5.97
C LEU A 202 -11.24 11.15 -6.70
N LEU A 203 -11.16 9.86 -6.38
CA LEU A 203 -10.32 8.92 -7.13
C LEU A 203 -11.12 8.37 -8.31
N ALA A 204 -10.46 8.20 -9.44
CA ALA A 204 -10.99 7.44 -10.58
C ALA A 204 -9.98 6.39 -11.05
N GLU A 205 -10.48 5.39 -11.77
CA GLU A 205 -9.64 4.33 -12.32
C GLU A 205 -8.54 4.92 -13.23
N GLY A 206 -7.34 4.32 -13.13
CA GLY A 206 -6.25 4.59 -14.07
C GLY A 206 -6.62 4.18 -15.50
N GLN A 207 -5.94 4.73 -16.50
CA GLN A 207 -6.21 4.40 -17.91
C GLN A 207 -5.92 2.92 -18.22
N ASP A 208 -4.87 2.36 -17.62
CA ASP A 208 -4.52 0.95 -17.69
C ASP A 208 -5.30 0.18 -16.61
N CYS A 209 -6.37 -0.50 -17.01
CA CYS A 209 -7.25 -1.25 -16.09
C CYS A 209 -6.56 -2.45 -15.44
N ASP A 210 -5.50 -3.02 -16.06
CA ASP A 210 -4.73 -4.12 -15.49
C ASP A 210 -3.80 -3.64 -14.36
N LYS A 211 -3.49 -2.34 -14.36
CA LYS A 211 -2.62 -1.69 -13.37
C LYS A 211 -3.35 -0.78 -12.41
N ASP A 212 -4.64 -0.50 -12.64
CA ASP A 212 -5.44 0.39 -11.80
C ASP A 212 -5.30 0.06 -10.30
N GLN A 213 -4.97 1.09 -9.53
CA GLN A 213 -4.74 1.04 -8.10
C GLN A 213 -5.76 1.85 -7.30
N SER A 214 -6.80 2.38 -7.94
CA SER A 214 -7.88 3.12 -7.27
C SER A 214 -8.50 2.35 -6.10
N TYR A 215 -8.68 1.03 -6.25
CA TYR A 215 -9.18 0.15 -5.18
C TYR A 215 -8.30 0.17 -3.92
N MET A 216 -6.97 0.18 -4.07
CA MET A 216 -6.03 0.20 -2.93
C MET A 216 -5.96 1.57 -2.25
N LEU A 217 -6.47 2.60 -2.91
CA LEU A 217 -6.51 3.98 -2.46
C LEU A 217 -7.92 4.41 -2.02
N ALA A 218 -8.94 3.56 -2.22
CA ALA A 218 -10.34 3.91 -2.05
C ALA A 218 -10.72 4.40 -0.64
N ALA A 219 -9.94 4.06 0.39
CA ALA A 219 -10.16 4.49 1.77
C ALA A 219 -9.54 5.85 2.10
N LEU A 220 -9.08 6.61 1.10
CA LEU A 220 -8.54 7.95 1.31
C LEU A 220 -9.66 8.99 1.50
N PRO A 221 -9.54 9.87 2.51
CA PRO A 221 -10.39 11.05 2.61
C PRO A 221 -10.23 11.98 1.40
N THR A 222 -11.32 12.64 1.00
CA THR A 222 -11.38 13.60 -0.11
C THR A 222 -10.37 14.73 0.03
N GLU A 223 -10.09 15.18 1.25
CA GLU A 223 -9.14 16.25 1.55
C GLU A 223 -7.69 15.81 1.28
N LEU A 224 -7.39 14.52 1.49
CA LEU A 224 -6.08 13.97 1.14
C LEU A 224 -5.98 13.75 -0.37
N ILE A 225 -7.04 13.26 -1.02
CA ILE A 225 -7.08 13.06 -2.47
C ILE A 225 -6.77 14.37 -3.21
N ALA A 226 -7.30 15.50 -2.74
CA ALA A 226 -7.03 16.83 -3.31
C ALA A 226 -5.54 17.25 -3.26
N ARG A 227 -4.72 16.60 -2.44
CA ARG A 227 -3.26 16.84 -2.33
C ARG A 227 -2.44 15.82 -3.13
N LEU A 228 -3.08 14.91 -3.87
CA LEU A 228 -2.40 13.83 -4.58
C LEU A 228 -2.23 14.11 -6.07
N ARG A 229 -1.10 13.65 -6.60
CA ARG A 229 -0.81 13.61 -8.02
C ARG A 229 -0.31 12.22 -8.44
N PHE A 230 -0.79 11.75 -9.58
CA PHE A 230 -0.46 10.44 -10.14
C PHE A 230 0.11 10.59 -11.56
N PRO A 231 1.41 10.86 -11.72
CA PRO A 231 2.01 11.14 -13.02
C PRO A 231 1.97 9.95 -13.99
N LEU A 232 1.64 8.76 -13.50
CA LEU A 232 1.57 7.52 -14.29
C LEU A 232 0.13 7.14 -14.68
N ALA A 233 -0.86 7.96 -14.33
CA ALA A 233 -2.27 7.67 -14.56
C ALA A 233 -2.63 7.34 -16.03
N GLU A 234 -1.91 7.98 -16.96
CA GLU A 234 -2.07 7.85 -18.41
C GLU A 234 -0.92 7.05 -19.06
N ALA A 235 -0.02 6.48 -18.26
CA ALA A 235 1.13 5.73 -18.77
C ALA A 235 0.83 4.24 -18.77
N THR A 236 1.20 3.57 -19.84
CA THR A 236 1.31 2.11 -19.85
C THR A 236 2.58 1.67 -19.12
N LYS A 237 2.61 0.43 -18.62
CA LYS A 237 3.82 -0.12 -17.99
C LYS A 237 5.03 -0.16 -18.92
N ALA A 238 4.80 -0.34 -20.23
CA ALA A 238 5.86 -0.35 -21.23
C ALA A 238 6.55 1.02 -21.33
N GLU A 239 5.76 2.09 -21.41
CA GLU A 239 6.29 3.47 -21.43
C GLU A 239 7.06 3.81 -20.14
N VAL A 240 6.57 3.35 -18.98
CA VAL A 240 7.27 3.53 -17.71
C VAL A 240 8.66 2.87 -17.73
N ARG A 241 8.77 1.64 -18.26
CA ARG A 241 10.08 0.97 -18.39
C ARG A 241 10.99 1.68 -19.39
N GLU A 242 10.45 2.19 -20.48
CA GLU A 242 11.24 2.94 -21.47
C GLU A 242 11.83 4.23 -20.88
N ILE A 243 11.04 4.99 -20.11
CA ILE A 243 11.52 6.19 -19.41
C ILE A 243 12.62 5.80 -18.41
N ALA A 244 12.42 4.72 -17.66
CA ALA A 244 13.42 4.25 -16.71
C ALA A 244 14.76 3.89 -17.38
N ALA A 245 14.72 3.20 -18.53
CA ALA A 245 15.91 2.87 -19.31
C ALA A 245 16.60 4.12 -19.86
N ARG A 246 15.84 5.09 -20.39
CA ARG A 246 16.37 6.35 -20.93
C ARG A 246 17.12 7.17 -19.89
N HIS A 247 16.66 7.13 -18.64
CA HIS A 247 17.29 7.80 -17.50
C HIS A 247 18.32 6.93 -16.77
N SER A 248 18.69 5.76 -17.34
CA SER A 248 19.64 4.80 -16.74
C SER A 248 19.32 4.43 -15.29
N LEU A 249 18.03 4.33 -14.95
CA LEU A 249 17.62 4.03 -13.58
C LEU A 249 17.98 2.58 -13.24
N ALA A 250 18.78 2.39 -12.19
CA ALA A 250 19.19 1.04 -11.71
C ALA A 250 18.01 0.12 -11.35
N VAL A 251 16.81 0.68 -11.16
CA VAL A 251 15.57 -0.05 -10.83
C VAL A 251 14.76 -0.49 -12.05
N ALA A 252 15.20 -0.18 -13.28
CA ALA A 252 14.46 -0.49 -14.51
C ALA A 252 14.13 -1.99 -14.66
N GLU A 253 15.07 -2.86 -14.27
CA GLU A 253 14.95 -4.32 -14.36
C GLU A 253 14.37 -4.95 -13.07
N LYS A 254 14.04 -4.16 -12.05
CA LYS A 254 13.58 -4.69 -10.77
C LYS A 254 12.17 -5.28 -10.93
N PRO A 255 11.92 -6.53 -10.49
CA PRO A 255 10.59 -7.11 -10.49
C PRO A 255 9.60 -6.28 -9.65
N GLU A 256 8.33 -6.29 -10.04
CA GLU A 256 7.26 -5.72 -9.22
C GLU A 256 7.09 -6.53 -7.93
N SER A 257 6.79 -5.85 -6.83
CA SER A 257 6.42 -6.52 -5.57
C SER A 257 4.99 -7.06 -5.72
N GLN A 258 4.83 -8.38 -5.60
CA GLN A 258 3.57 -9.10 -5.85
C GLN A 258 2.92 -9.65 -4.56
N ASP A 259 3.47 -9.34 -3.39
CA ASP A 259 3.00 -9.86 -2.10
C ASP A 259 2.88 -8.73 -1.05
N LEU A 260 2.26 -9.03 0.08
CA LEU A 260 2.19 -8.13 1.22
C LEU A 260 3.60 -7.72 1.66
N CYS A 261 3.83 -6.41 1.76
CA CYS A 261 5.17 -5.86 1.97
C CYS A 261 5.87 -6.38 3.24
N PHE A 262 5.11 -6.79 4.26
CA PHE A 262 5.63 -7.29 5.53
C PHE A 262 5.74 -8.82 5.60
N LEU A 263 5.19 -9.56 4.63
CA LEU A 263 5.45 -11.00 4.51
C LEU A 263 6.84 -11.25 3.93
N ALA A 264 7.30 -10.39 3.01
CA ALA A 264 8.65 -10.42 2.45
C ALA A 264 9.07 -11.82 1.94
N GLY A 265 8.12 -12.56 1.35
CA GLY A 265 8.33 -13.91 0.82
C GLY A 265 8.17 -15.05 1.83
N GLN A 266 7.78 -14.78 3.07
CA GLN A 266 7.38 -15.80 4.03
C GLN A 266 5.92 -16.25 3.83
N ASN A 267 5.61 -17.46 4.29
CA ASN A 267 4.25 -17.96 4.31
C ASN A 267 3.41 -17.18 5.35
N LYS A 268 2.20 -16.78 4.96
CA LYS A 268 1.18 -16.17 5.84
C LYS A 268 0.99 -16.93 7.17
N GLY A 269 0.93 -18.25 7.14
CA GLY A 269 0.76 -19.08 8.33
C GLY A 269 1.89 -18.88 9.34
N ASP A 270 3.14 -18.91 8.88
CA ASP A 270 4.31 -18.67 9.72
C ASP A 270 4.33 -17.25 10.27
N PHE A 271 3.92 -16.26 9.46
CA PHE A 271 3.79 -14.89 9.90
C PHE A 271 2.76 -14.73 11.03
N LEU A 272 1.56 -15.31 10.87
CA LEU A 272 0.48 -15.27 11.86
C LEU A 272 0.87 -15.97 13.16
N ARG A 273 1.63 -17.07 13.08
CA ARG A 273 2.17 -17.75 14.26
C ARG A 273 3.16 -16.86 15.01
N ARG A 274 4.16 -16.31 14.32
CA ARG A 274 5.21 -15.48 14.96
C ARG A 274 4.68 -14.17 15.54
N HIS A 275 3.81 -13.47 14.82
CA HIS A 275 3.37 -12.12 15.18
C HIS A 275 2.01 -12.08 15.89
N GLY A 276 1.22 -13.15 15.81
CA GLY A 276 -0.09 -13.24 16.43
C GLY A 276 -0.28 -14.37 17.43
N GLY A 277 0.66 -15.31 17.55
CA GLY A 277 0.50 -16.50 18.37
C GLY A 277 -0.61 -17.43 17.87
N LEU A 278 -1.01 -17.31 16.60
CA LEU A 278 -2.00 -18.21 15.98
C LEU A 278 -1.31 -19.56 15.69
N GLU A 279 -1.29 -20.42 16.68
CA GLU A 279 -0.72 -21.77 16.58
C GLU A 279 -1.60 -22.71 15.77
N ASP A 280 -0.97 -23.73 15.18
CA ASP A 280 -1.66 -24.80 14.48
C ASP A 280 -2.54 -25.58 15.48
N ARG A 281 -3.86 -25.56 15.25
CA ARG A 281 -4.84 -26.31 16.03
C ARG A 281 -5.69 -27.18 15.09
N PRO A 282 -5.81 -28.49 15.35
CA PRO A 282 -6.67 -29.36 14.56
C PRO A 282 -8.09 -28.80 14.46
N GLY A 283 -8.60 -28.74 13.24
CA GLY A 283 -9.96 -28.32 12.91
C GLY A 283 -10.59 -29.25 11.88
N ALA A 284 -11.86 -28.98 11.54
CA ALA A 284 -12.62 -29.78 10.59
C ALA A 284 -13.03 -28.97 9.36
N VAL A 285 -12.85 -29.57 8.19
CA VAL A 285 -13.46 -29.08 6.95
C VAL A 285 -14.85 -29.72 6.84
N LEU A 286 -15.89 -28.90 6.73
CA LEU A 286 -17.29 -29.30 6.70
C LEU A 286 -17.91 -29.00 5.32
N ASP A 287 -18.92 -29.78 4.92
CA ASP A 287 -19.81 -29.41 3.81
C ASP A 287 -20.93 -28.44 4.28
N SER A 288 -21.78 -28.00 3.37
CA SER A 288 -22.92 -27.10 3.68
C SER A 288 -24.00 -27.73 4.57
N ARG A 289 -23.96 -29.04 4.82
CA ARG A 289 -24.85 -29.76 5.75
C ARG A 289 -24.18 -30.00 7.11
N GLY A 290 -22.94 -29.57 7.29
CA GLY A 290 -22.14 -29.76 8.50
C GLY A 290 -21.46 -31.13 8.58
N GLU A 291 -21.45 -31.93 7.50
CA GLU A 291 -20.75 -33.21 7.46
C GLU A 291 -19.24 -32.99 7.34
N ARG A 292 -18.47 -33.70 8.18
CA ARG A 292 -17.01 -33.60 8.15
C ARG A 292 -16.44 -34.30 6.92
N LEU A 293 -15.72 -33.54 6.10
CA LEU A 293 -15.03 -34.03 4.90
C LEU A 293 -13.54 -34.29 5.12
N ALA A 294 -12.87 -33.47 5.92
CA ALA A 294 -11.44 -33.56 6.18
C ALA A 294 -11.03 -32.92 7.52
N GLY A 295 -9.75 -33.04 7.87
CA GLY A 295 -9.13 -32.26 8.94
C GLY A 295 -8.17 -31.20 8.38
N HIS A 296 -7.94 -30.12 9.13
CA HIS A 296 -6.95 -29.09 8.80
C HIS A 296 -6.21 -28.62 10.06
N ARG A 297 -5.19 -27.77 9.87
CA ARG A 297 -4.30 -27.29 10.95
C ARG A 297 -4.72 -25.96 11.59
N GLY A 298 -5.90 -25.45 11.24
CA GLY A 298 -6.38 -24.14 11.71
C GLY A 298 -7.12 -23.38 10.62
N HIS A 299 -8.16 -22.64 10.99
CA HIS A 299 -9.01 -21.90 10.05
C HIS A 299 -8.26 -20.76 9.34
N HIS A 300 -7.25 -20.17 10.00
CA HIS A 300 -6.47 -19.03 9.49
C HIS A 300 -5.62 -19.35 8.24
N HIS A 301 -5.44 -20.64 7.93
CA HIS A 301 -4.82 -21.10 6.68
C HIS A 301 -5.74 -20.96 5.45
N PHE A 302 -7.02 -20.67 5.66
CA PHE A 302 -8.05 -20.63 4.63
C PHE A 302 -8.56 -19.21 4.39
N THR A 303 -8.97 -18.94 3.16
CA THR A 303 -9.60 -17.69 2.74
C THR A 303 -10.86 -18.04 1.95
N VAL A 304 -11.95 -17.29 2.15
CA VAL A 304 -13.18 -17.46 1.34
C VAL A 304 -12.88 -17.37 -0.15
N GLY A 305 -13.40 -18.33 -0.92
CA GLY A 305 -13.12 -18.49 -2.36
C GLY A 305 -11.85 -19.31 -2.67
N GLN A 306 -11.09 -19.75 -1.66
CA GLN A 306 -9.94 -20.64 -1.87
C GLN A 306 -10.38 -22.01 -2.38
N ARG A 307 -9.75 -22.45 -3.47
CA ARG A 307 -9.99 -23.77 -4.10
C ARG A 307 -8.92 -24.82 -3.76
N ARG A 308 -7.66 -24.41 -3.64
CA ARG A 308 -6.51 -25.30 -3.48
C ARG A 308 -6.20 -25.55 -2.00
N GLY A 309 -5.58 -26.70 -1.70
CA GLY A 309 -5.11 -27.01 -0.34
C GLY A 309 -6.21 -27.34 0.67
N LEU A 310 -7.39 -27.76 0.21
CA LEU A 310 -8.53 -28.08 1.09
C LEU A 310 -8.41 -29.44 1.78
N GLY A 311 -7.62 -30.36 1.23
CA GLY A 311 -7.51 -31.74 1.77
C GLY A 311 -8.79 -32.58 1.60
N VAL A 312 -9.72 -32.14 0.75
CA VAL A 312 -11.02 -32.79 0.52
C VAL A 312 -10.97 -33.57 -0.80
N ALA A 313 -11.29 -34.86 -0.75
CA ALA A 313 -11.54 -35.68 -1.93
C ALA A 313 -13.03 -35.59 -2.31
N ALA A 314 -13.35 -34.77 -3.30
CA ALA A 314 -14.70 -34.63 -3.84
C ALA A 314 -14.70 -34.90 -5.35
N GLY A 315 -15.80 -35.45 -5.88
CA GLY A 315 -15.98 -35.69 -7.32
C GLY A 315 -16.15 -34.42 -8.16
N ARG A 316 -16.08 -33.23 -7.54
CA ARG A 316 -16.21 -31.92 -8.18
C ARG A 316 -15.34 -30.87 -7.46
N PRO A 317 -15.00 -29.74 -8.10
CA PRO A 317 -14.28 -28.65 -7.45
C PRO A 317 -15.05 -28.09 -6.24
N MET A 318 -14.35 -27.92 -5.12
CA MET A 318 -14.88 -27.32 -3.89
C MET A 318 -14.11 -26.03 -3.56
N TYR A 319 -14.78 -25.11 -2.88
CA TYR A 319 -14.26 -23.80 -2.50
C TYR A 319 -14.62 -23.50 -1.04
N VAL A 320 -13.76 -22.77 -0.33
CA VAL A 320 -14.08 -22.28 1.02
C VAL A 320 -15.22 -21.27 0.94
N THR A 321 -16.36 -21.61 1.51
CA THR A 321 -17.54 -20.73 1.61
C THR A 321 -17.55 -19.97 2.93
N GLY A 322 -16.94 -20.50 3.99
CA GLY A 322 -16.88 -19.81 5.28
C GLY A 322 -15.79 -20.35 6.18
N THR A 323 -15.40 -19.54 7.16
CA THR A 323 -14.45 -19.90 8.22
C THR A 323 -15.03 -19.46 9.55
N ASP A 324 -15.00 -20.34 10.54
CA ASP A 324 -15.42 -20.07 11.90
C ASP A 324 -14.23 -20.27 12.84
N ALA A 325 -13.84 -19.18 13.51
CA ALA A 325 -12.69 -19.19 14.41
C ALA A 325 -13.00 -19.87 15.75
N ASP A 326 -14.22 -19.74 16.24
CA ASP A 326 -14.66 -20.23 17.55
C ASP A 326 -14.72 -21.76 17.54
N SER A 327 -15.39 -22.33 16.53
CA SER A 327 -15.42 -23.79 16.33
C SER A 327 -14.19 -24.34 15.60
N ASN A 328 -13.31 -23.48 15.07
CA ASN A 328 -12.16 -23.84 14.24
C ASN A 328 -12.55 -24.72 13.04
N THR A 329 -13.58 -24.31 12.32
CA THR A 329 -14.11 -25.05 11.17
C THR A 329 -13.99 -24.24 9.89
N VAL A 330 -13.92 -24.96 8.78
CA VAL A 330 -13.90 -24.38 7.43
C VAL A 330 -15.04 -25.03 6.66
N THR A 331 -16.00 -24.23 6.21
CA THR A 331 -17.10 -24.74 5.37
C THR A 331 -16.67 -24.66 3.92
N VAL A 332 -16.86 -25.75 3.17
CA VAL A 332 -16.59 -25.81 1.74
C VAL A 332 -17.83 -26.22 0.97
N GLY A 333 -18.01 -25.62 -0.20
CA GLY A 333 -19.13 -25.85 -1.09
C GLY A 333 -18.70 -25.88 -2.55
N PRO A 334 -19.58 -26.28 -3.47
CA PRO A 334 -19.38 -26.02 -4.88
C PRO A 334 -19.42 -24.51 -5.15
N ARG A 335 -19.08 -24.11 -6.38
CA ARG A 335 -18.87 -22.70 -6.74
C ARG A 335 -20.13 -21.84 -6.52
N GLU A 336 -21.30 -22.42 -6.72
CA GLU A 336 -22.59 -21.75 -6.64
C GLU A 336 -22.90 -21.28 -5.21
N GLU A 337 -22.35 -21.94 -4.17
CA GLU A 337 -22.49 -21.52 -2.76
C GLU A 337 -21.62 -20.30 -2.38
N LEU A 338 -20.73 -19.85 -3.28
CA LEU A 338 -20.02 -18.58 -3.11
C LEU A 338 -20.84 -17.39 -3.63
N SER A 339 -21.84 -17.65 -4.47
CA SER A 339 -22.67 -16.65 -5.09
C SER A 339 -23.40 -15.83 -4.03
N ALA A 340 -23.35 -14.52 -4.16
CA ALA A 340 -24.09 -13.59 -3.31
C ALA A 340 -24.73 -12.52 -4.18
N ASP A 341 -25.98 -12.19 -3.91
CA ASP A 341 -26.70 -11.07 -4.52
C ASP A 341 -26.81 -9.87 -3.55
N ARG A 342 -26.54 -10.09 -2.25
CA ARG A 342 -26.56 -9.07 -1.21
C ARG A 342 -25.29 -9.11 -0.37
N VAL A 343 -24.67 -7.95 -0.18
CA VAL A 343 -23.45 -7.82 0.63
C VAL A 343 -23.72 -6.88 1.79
N THR A 344 -23.52 -7.36 3.01
CA THR A 344 -23.58 -6.52 4.20
C THR A 344 -22.23 -5.81 4.36
N LEU A 345 -22.28 -4.48 4.43
CA LEU A 345 -21.14 -3.61 4.60
C LEU A 345 -21.11 -3.03 6.00
N LYS A 346 -19.90 -2.71 6.48
CA LYS A 346 -19.67 -1.98 7.73
C LYS A 346 -18.61 -0.91 7.56
N ARG A 347 -18.64 0.10 8.43
CA ARG A 347 -17.70 1.25 8.41
C ARG A 347 -17.67 1.89 7.02
N ALA A 348 -18.85 2.13 6.44
CA ALA A 348 -18.96 2.69 5.11
C ALA A 348 -18.75 4.21 5.16
N VAL A 349 -18.07 4.72 4.14
CA VAL A 349 -17.90 6.14 3.89
C VAL A 349 -18.34 6.40 2.46
N MET A 350 -19.34 7.26 2.33
CA MET A 350 -19.88 7.72 1.06
C MET A 350 -19.40 9.14 0.81
N HIS A 351 -18.59 9.34 -0.24
CA HIS A 351 -18.15 10.66 -0.67
C HIS A 351 -19.27 11.39 -1.44
N ARG A 352 -20.14 10.64 -2.11
CA ARG A 352 -21.35 11.14 -2.79
C ARG A 352 -22.56 10.32 -2.38
N ASP A 353 -23.74 10.78 -2.78
CA ASP A 353 -24.99 10.06 -2.52
C ASP A 353 -24.97 8.68 -3.17
N GLY A 354 -25.41 7.66 -2.43
CA GLY A 354 -25.47 6.27 -2.88
C GLY A 354 -26.32 6.06 -4.13
N ALA A 355 -27.25 6.97 -4.43
CA ALA A 355 -28.00 6.95 -5.68
C ALA A 355 -27.13 7.09 -6.94
N THR A 356 -25.89 7.59 -6.82
CA THR A 356 -24.95 7.65 -7.96
C THR A 356 -24.21 6.34 -8.18
N VAL A 357 -24.29 5.38 -7.27
CA VAL A 357 -23.57 4.10 -7.38
C VAL A 357 -24.22 3.26 -8.47
N ASP A 358 -23.43 2.92 -9.50
CA ASP A 358 -23.86 2.02 -10.59
C ASP A 358 -23.11 0.68 -10.57
N ARG A 359 -21.99 0.61 -9.84
CA ARG A 359 -21.18 -0.60 -9.71
C ARG A 359 -20.37 -0.63 -8.42
N VAL A 360 -19.90 -1.83 -8.09
CA VAL A 360 -19.01 -2.08 -6.96
C VAL A 360 -17.84 -2.96 -7.37
N ARG A 361 -16.66 -2.69 -6.82
CA ARG A 361 -15.54 -3.63 -6.84
C ARG A 361 -15.36 -4.26 -5.46
N LEU A 362 -15.50 -5.58 -5.37
CA LEU A 362 -15.47 -6.36 -4.12
C LEU A 362 -14.15 -7.12 -3.88
N ARG A 363 -13.25 -7.06 -4.87
CA ARG A 363 -11.90 -7.62 -4.82
C ARG A 363 -11.01 -6.90 -5.83
N TYR A 364 -9.74 -6.68 -5.47
CA TYR A 364 -8.81 -5.85 -6.24
C TYR A 364 -8.73 -6.21 -7.73
N HIS A 365 -8.37 -7.46 -8.06
CA HIS A 365 -8.26 -7.95 -9.44
C HIS A 365 -9.53 -8.64 -9.92
N SER A 366 -10.69 -8.11 -9.55
CA SER A 366 -11.98 -8.57 -10.07
C SER A 366 -12.69 -7.44 -10.80
N PRO A 367 -13.43 -7.74 -11.86
CA PRO A 367 -14.30 -6.75 -12.49
C PRO A 367 -15.24 -6.12 -11.47
N ALA A 368 -15.54 -4.84 -11.67
CA ALA A 368 -16.66 -4.23 -10.98
C ALA A 368 -17.98 -4.82 -11.49
N VAL A 369 -18.93 -5.07 -10.60
CA VAL A 369 -20.25 -5.61 -10.92
C VAL A 369 -21.32 -4.56 -10.67
N ARG A 370 -22.40 -4.61 -11.45
CA ARG A 370 -23.52 -3.66 -11.30
C ARG A 370 -24.15 -3.80 -9.93
N ALA A 371 -24.35 -2.68 -9.25
CA ALA A 371 -24.82 -2.66 -7.88
C ALA A 371 -25.52 -1.35 -7.53
N SER A 372 -26.35 -1.41 -6.50
CA SER A 372 -27.02 -0.25 -5.91
C SER A 372 -26.95 -0.27 -4.39
N VAL A 373 -26.93 0.92 -3.79
CA VAL A 373 -26.95 1.12 -2.34
C VAL A 373 -27.78 2.35 -2.02
N THR A 374 -28.59 2.28 -0.95
CA THR A 374 -29.35 3.43 -0.46
C THR A 374 -28.62 4.03 0.74
N ALA A 375 -27.90 5.13 0.52
CA ALA A 375 -27.15 5.83 1.57
C ALA A 375 -26.93 7.29 1.17
N GLY A 376 -27.11 8.25 2.08
CA GLY A 376 -26.65 9.62 1.85
C GLY A 376 -25.11 9.71 1.90
N ALA A 377 -24.54 10.83 1.43
CA ALA A 377 -23.12 11.11 1.67
C ALA A 377 -22.80 11.14 3.18
N GLY A 378 -21.61 10.69 3.57
CA GLY A 378 -21.16 10.64 4.96
C GLY A 378 -20.79 9.23 5.45
N ARG A 379 -20.72 9.07 6.78
CA ARG A 379 -20.32 7.82 7.44
C ARG A 379 -21.54 7.01 7.84
N HIS A 380 -21.46 5.70 7.65
CA HIS A 380 -22.51 4.74 8.01
C HIS A 380 -21.91 3.53 8.70
N ASP A 381 -22.51 3.11 9.82
CA ASP A 381 -22.04 1.95 10.57
C ASP A 381 -22.28 0.64 9.80
N SER A 382 -23.42 0.53 9.13
CA SER A 382 -23.77 -0.58 8.26
C SER A 382 -24.60 -0.14 7.07
N LEU A 383 -24.35 -0.76 5.92
CA LEU A 383 -25.14 -0.61 4.70
C LEU A 383 -25.40 -2.00 4.11
N GLU A 384 -26.45 -2.10 3.31
CA GLU A 384 -26.69 -3.25 2.45
C GLU A 384 -26.47 -2.84 1.00
N LEU A 385 -25.65 -3.63 0.30
CA LEU A 385 -25.36 -3.47 -1.12
C LEU A 385 -26.10 -4.56 -1.90
N LEU A 386 -26.88 -4.14 -2.89
CA LEU A 386 -27.62 -5.04 -3.77
C LEU A 386 -26.85 -5.18 -5.09
N LEU A 387 -26.58 -6.42 -5.50
CA LEU A 387 -25.90 -6.72 -6.75
C LEU A 387 -26.93 -7.11 -7.81
N GLU A 388 -26.84 -6.51 -9.00
CA GLU A 388 -27.73 -6.91 -10.12
C GLU A 388 -27.32 -8.28 -10.69
N GLU A 389 -26.02 -8.58 -10.64
CA GLU A 389 -25.46 -9.87 -11.01
C GLU A 389 -24.75 -10.48 -9.79
N PRO A 390 -24.93 -11.78 -9.48
CA PRO A 390 -24.31 -12.37 -8.31
C PRO A 390 -22.78 -12.33 -8.37
N PHE A 391 -22.15 -11.99 -7.25
CA PHE A 391 -20.70 -12.01 -7.09
C PHE A 391 -20.24 -13.20 -6.26
N GLU A 392 -19.19 -13.89 -6.72
CA GLU A 392 -18.69 -15.08 -6.05
C GLU A 392 -17.65 -14.76 -4.97
N GLY A 393 -17.99 -15.08 -3.73
CA GLY A 393 -17.07 -15.03 -2.60
C GLY A 393 -16.62 -13.62 -2.21
N PRO A 394 -17.56 -12.67 -1.99
CA PRO A 394 -17.23 -11.45 -1.24
C PRO A 394 -16.79 -11.85 0.17
N ALA A 395 -15.51 -11.65 0.46
CA ALA A 395 -14.87 -12.16 1.67
C ALA A 395 -14.97 -11.13 2.81
N PRO A 396 -15.50 -11.50 3.99
CA PRO A 396 -15.49 -10.62 5.16
C PRO A 396 -14.08 -10.11 5.48
N GLY A 397 -13.96 -8.80 5.68
CA GLY A 397 -12.68 -8.12 5.91
C GLY A 397 -12.05 -7.49 4.65
N GLN A 398 -12.48 -7.86 3.44
CA GLN A 398 -12.09 -7.16 2.21
C GLN A 398 -12.83 -5.82 2.08
N ALA A 399 -12.32 -4.97 1.18
CA ALA A 399 -12.95 -3.69 0.86
C ALA A 399 -14.06 -3.88 -0.19
N ALA A 400 -15.14 -3.12 -0.04
CA ALA A 400 -16.12 -2.87 -1.09
C ALA A 400 -15.94 -1.43 -1.55
N VAL A 401 -15.65 -1.23 -2.84
CA VAL A 401 -15.43 0.09 -3.43
C VAL A 401 -16.62 0.42 -4.31
N MET A 402 -17.41 1.40 -3.90
CA MET A 402 -18.64 1.84 -4.56
C MET A 402 -18.30 2.92 -5.58
N MET A 403 -18.81 2.77 -6.80
CA MET A 403 -18.36 3.53 -7.95
C MET A 403 -19.53 4.08 -8.78
N SER A 404 -19.31 5.23 -9.41
CA SER A 404 -20.14 5.82 -10.45
C SER A 404 -19.32 5.88 -11.73
N GLY A 405 -19.59 4.99 -12.68
CA GLY A 405 -18.71 4.81 -13.83
C GLY A 405 -17.32 4.34 -13.37
N ASP A 406 -16.29 5.13 -13.65
CA ASP A 406 -14.90 4.87 -13.26
C ASP A 406 -14.48 5.57 -11.95
N THR A 407 -15.38 6.33 -11.32
CA THR A 407 -15.07 7.19 -10.19
C THR A 407 -15.48 6.53 -8.87
N VAL A 408 -14.58 6.51 -7.89
CA VAL A 408 -14.83 6.02 -6.54
C VAL A 408 -15.65 7.04 -5.76
N VAL A 409 -16.89 6.67 -5.43
CA VAL A 409 -17.83 7.53 -4.70
C VAL A 409 -18.07 7.06 -3.26
N GLY A 410 -17.49 5.92 -2.88
CA GLY A 410 -17.47 5.47 -1.50
C GLY A 410 -16.71 4.17 -1.32
N HIS A 411 -16.48 3.82 -0.06
CA HIS A 411 -15.83 2.57 0.30
C HIS A 411 -16.39 2.02 1.61
N ALA A 412 -16.26 0.71 1.83
CA ALA A 412 -16.66 0.05 3.06
C ALA A 412 -15.85 -1.23 3.30
N THR A 413 -16.03 -1.85 4.47
CA THR A 413 -15.53 -3.21 4.73
C THR A 413 -16.67 -4.21 4.58
N ILE A 414 -16.43 -5.30 3.85
CA ILE A 414 -17.37 -6.41 3.75
C ILE A 414 -17.51 -7.07 5.13
N ALA A 415 -18.74 -7.14 5.63
CA ALA A 415 -19.07 -7.78 6.90
C ALA A 415 -19.65 -9.19 6.72
N GLY A 416 -20.43 -9.38 5.65
CA GLY A 416 -21.11 -10.63 5.35
C GLY A 416 -21.73 -10.62 3.96
N ARG A 417 -22.34 -11.73 3.59
CA ARG A 417 -23.00 -11.93 2.30
C ARG A 417 -24.22 -12.82 2.46
N ARG A 418 -25.19 -12.67 1.57
CA ARG A 418 -26.36 -13.53 1.46
C ARG A 418 -26.58 -13.94 0.02
#